data_AF-A0A6I5RTN9-F1
#
_entry.id   AF-A0A6I5RTN9-F1
#
_cell.length_a   1.000
_cell.length_b   1.000
_cell.length_c   1.000
_cell.angle_alpha   90.00
_cell.angle_beta   90.00
_cell.angle_gamma   90.00
#
_symmetry.space_group_name_H-M   'P 1'
#
loop_
_entity.id
_entity.type
_entity.pdbx_description
1 polymer ?
#
loop_
_entity_poly.entity_id
_entity_poly.type
_entity_poly.pdbx_seq_one_letter_code
_entity_poly.pdbx_strand_id
1 'polypeptide(L)'
;YSAGAGGGFATVVDLELVGKLTLLFCKALAEVDYRYLLGVTGDAFSYLVSGLFKVASHPIDESQRILHESLYEMAAWWNKRNATKLEAERLTDHLLKYHAVWIGGQRIPLSLLPPETMGPMVHLLSESLVWSFNERRERALILLLSAVRTWRQFIEVLEHCDPKAQKVNAMESLARINSLLDAREQRFFNRFIDGLAVNPKAERSEERMAWSPSSFSTKQEILLAAQRSGRFTGLA
;
A
#
# COMPACT_ATOMS: atom_id res chain seq x y z
N TYR A 1 -20.50 -24.78 -39.63
CA TYR A 1 -20.90 -23.99 -38.46
C TYR A 1 -20.87 -24.87 -37.22
N SER A 2 -19.87 -24.72 -36.38
CA SER A 2 -19.91 -25.09 -34.96
C SER A 2 -19.13 -24.02 -34.20
N ALA A 3 -19.79 -23.46 -33.19
CA ALA A 3 -19.33 -22.29 -32.45
C ALA A 3 -18.20 -22.66 -31.49
N GLY A 4 -17.10 -21.89 -31.56
CA GLY A 4 -15.96 -22.00 -30.67
C GLY A 4 -16.28 -21.43 -29.29
N ALA A 5 -16.50 -22.29 -28.31
CA ALA A 5 -16.51 -21.98 -26.89
C ALA A 5 -15.17 -22.43 -26.28
N GLY A 6 -14.13 -21.59 -26.38
CA GLY A 6 -12.78 -21.89 -25.90
C GLY A 6 -12.13 -20.80 -25.05
N GLY A 7 -12.88 -19.77 -24.64
CA GLY A 7 -12.31 -18.55 -24.04
C GLY A 7 -12.24 -18.51 -22.51
N GLY A 8 -12.87 -19.43 -21.78
CA GLY A 8 -13.01 -19.32 -20.31
C GLY A 8 -11.97 -20.07 -19.48
N PHE A 9 -11.48 -21.22 -19.96
CA PHE A 9 -10.57 -22.06 -19.18
C PHE A 9 -9.11 -21.62 -19.29
N ALA A 10 -8.66 -21.18 -20.46
CA ALA A 10 -7.28 -20.74 -20.66
C ALA A 10 -6.97 -19.45 -19.90
N THR A 11 -7.91 -18.49 -19.84
CA THR A 11 -7.72 -17.19 -19.20
C THR A 11 -7.73 -17.26 -17.68
N VAL A 12 -8.58 -18.11 -17.09
CA VAL A 12 -8.65 -18.27 -15.63
C VAL A 12 -7.39 -18.97 -15.09
N VAL A 13 -6.88 -19.98 -15.80
CA VAL A 13 -5.65 -20.68 -15.43
C VAL A 13 -4.44 -19.74 -15.48
N ASP A 14 -4.37 -18.86 -16.47
CA ASP A 14 -3.28 -17.88 -16.60
C ASP A 14 -3.30 -16.84 -15.46
N LEU A 15 -4.48 -16.32 -15.11
CA LEU A 15 -4.65 -15.38 -13.99
C LEU A 15 -4.23 -15.99 -12.65
N GLU A 16 -4.56 -17.26 -12.40
CA GLU A 16 -4.16 -17.96 -11.19
C GLU A 16 -2.63 -18.14 -11.11
N LEU A 17 -1.98 -18.43 -12.23
CA LEU A 17 -0.52 -18.55 -12.31
C LEU A 17 0.16 -17.20 -12.02
N VAL A 18 -0.33 -16.11 -12.59
CA VAL A 18 0.18 -14.75 -12.30
C VAL A 18 0.00 -14.40 -10.83
N GLY A 19 -1.16 -14.72 -10.24
CA GLY A 19 -1.39 -14.54 -8.81
C GLY A 19 -0.39 -15.33 -7.95
N LYS A 20 -0.15 -16.60 -8.28
CA LYS A 20 0.83 -17.45 -7.57
C LYS A 20 2.26 -16.92 -7.70
N LEU A 21 2.65 -16.47 -8.90
CA LEU A 21 3.95 -15.87 -9.13
C LEU A 21 4.13 -14.57 -8.33
N THR A 22 3.10 -13.72 -8.29
CA THR A 22 3.12 -12.48 -7.51
C THR A 22 3.26 -12.77 -6.01
N LEU A 23 2.53 -13.76 -5.50
CA LEU A 23 2.66 -14.19 -4.10
C LEU A 23 4.06 -14.74 -3.81
N LEU A 24 4.62 -15.56 -4.69
CA LEU A 24 5.97 -16.10 -4.56
C LEU A 24 7.01 -14.98 -4.54
N PHE A 25 6.88 -14.00 -5.44
CA PHE A 25 7.72 -12.82 -5.48
C PHE A 25 7.67 -12.03 -4.16
N CYS A 26 6.48 -11.77 -3.62
CA CYS A 26 6.31 -11.07 -2.35
C CYS A 26 6.94 -11.83 -1.17
N LYS A 27 6.78 -13.16 -1.13
CA LYS A 27 7.41 -14.03 -0.12
C LYS A 27 8.93 -13.98 -0.24
N ALA A 28 9.48 -14.12 -1.44
CA ALA A 28 10.91 -14.08 -1.68
C ALA A 28 11.52 -12.75 -1.25
N LEU A 29 10.86 -11.62 -1.55
CA LEU A 29 11.28 -10.30 -1.08
C LEU A 29 11.27 -10.21 0.45
N ALA A 30 10.18 -10.64 1.09
CA ALA A 30 10.07 -10.61 2.55
C ALA A 30 11.15 -11.48 3.23
N GLU A 31 11.50 -12.64 2.67
CA GLU A 31 12.55 -13.52 3.18
C GLU A 31 13.95 -12.89 3.16
N VAL A 32 14.22 -12.00 2.21
CA VAL A 32 15.50 -11.29 2.09
C VAL A 32 15.46 -9.87 2.68
N ASP A 33 14.48 -9.58 3.56
CA ASP A 33 14.24 -8.27 4.15
C ASP A 33 14.13 -7.14 3.08
N TYR A 34 13.43 -7.44 1.99
CA TYR A 34 13.18 -6.55 0.86
C TYR A 34 14.46 -6.03 0.18
N ARG A 35 15.54 -6.81 0.21
CA ARG A 35 16.71 -6.59 -0.63
C ARG A 35 16.38 -6.93 -2.09
N TYR A 36 17.06 -6.23 -3.01
CA TYR A 36 16.92 -6.50 -4.44
C TYR A 36 17.23 -7.96 -4.76
N LEU A 37 16.31 -8.63 -5.44
CA LEU A 37 16.48 -10.00 -5.92
C LEU A 37 17.24 -9.97 -7.24
N LEU A 38 18.49 -10.45 -7.24
CA LEU A 38 19.36 -10.51 -8.44
C LEU A 38 18.72 -11.24 -9.63
N GLY A 39 17.74 -12.12 -9.40
CA GLY A 39 17.03 -12.87 -10.42
C GLY A 39 15.78 -12.21 -11.02
N VAL A 40 15.38 -11.02 -10.54
CA VAL A 40 14.21 -10.29 -11.05
C VAL A 40 14.69 -9.07 -11.84
N THR A 41 14.21 -8.90 -13.07
CA THR A 41 14.52 -7.70 -13.87
C THR A 41 13.79 -6.48 -13.28
N GLY A 42 14.36 -5.29 -13.44
CA GLY A 42 13.72 -4.05 -12.97
C GLY A 42 12.32 -3.83 -13.56
N ASP A 43 12.09 -4.25 -14.80
CA ASP A 43 10.79 -4.15 -15.46
C ASP A 43 9.75 -5.08 -14.84
N ALA A 44 10.12 -6.34 -14.57
CA ALA A 44 9.24 -7.30 -13.92
C ALA A 44 8.91 -6.86 -12.49
N PHE A 45 9.90 -6.34 -11.76
CA PHE A 45 9.72 -5.77 -10.44
C PHE A 45 8.71 -4.60 -10.48
N SER A 46 8.94 -3.64 -11.38
CA SER A 46 8.09 -2.45 -11.53
C SER A 46 6.65 -2.81 -11.91
N TYR A 47 6.47 -3.81 -12.79
CA TYR A 47 5.17 -4.31 -13.17
C TYR A 47 4.40 -4.91 -11.99
N LEU A 48 5.05 -5.79 -11.21
CA LEU A 48 4.41 -6.44 -10.06
C LEU A 48 4.03 -5.42 -8.99
N VAL A 49 4.95 -4.50 -8.66
CA VAL A 49 4.71 -3.43 -7.67
C VAL A 49 3.55 -2.52 -8.09
N SER A 50 3.55 -2.08 -9.35
CA SER A 50 2.51 -1.21 -9.89
C SER A 50 1.17 -1.94 -9.99
N GLY A 51 1.19 -3.21 -10.40
CA GLY A 51 0.02 -4.07 -10.48
C GLY A 51 -0.65 -4.30 -9.11
N LEU A 52 0.14 -4.59 -8.07
CA LEU A 52 -0.35 -4.72 -6.69
C LEU A 52 -1.07 -3.45 -6.22
N PHE A 53 -0.47 -2.29 -6.45
CA PHE A 53 -1.10 -1.02 -6.11
C PHE A 53 -2.38 -0.80 -6.94
N LYS A 54 -2.35 -1.07 -8.25
CA LYS A 54 -3.49 -0.87 -9.14
C LYS A 54 -4.68 -1.73 -8.72
N VAL A 55 -4.44 -3.01 -8.41
CA VAL A 55 -5.43 -3.94 -7.87
C VAL A 55 -6.05 -3.43 -6.56
N ALA A 56 -5.23 -2.92 -5.64
CA ALA A 56 -5.72 -2.41 -4.36
C ALA A 56 -6.51 -1.10 -4.48
N SER A 57 -6.29 -0.34 -5.54
CA SER A 57 -6.91 0.98 -5.77
C SER A 57 -8.05 0.97 -6.81
N HIS A 58 -8.39 -0.21 -7.34
CA HIS A 58 -9.48 -0.41 -8.30
C HIS A 58 -10.52 -1.41 -7.77
N PRO A 59 -11.77 -1.37 -8.29
CA PRO A 59 -12.77 -2.39 -7.98
C PRO A 59 -12.25 -3.80 -8.29
N ILE A 60 -12.59 -4.79 -7.46
CA ILE A 60 -12.08 -6.16 -7.62
C ILE A 60 -12.51 -6.79 -8.96
N ASP A 61 -13.70 -6.47 -9.44
CA ASP A 61 -14.19 -6.99 -10.72
C ASP A 61 -13.32 -6.49 -11.91
N GLU A 62 -12.66 -5.35 -11.74
CA GLU A 62 -11.68 -4.80 -12.70
C GLU A 62 -10.25 -5.29 -12.40
N SER A 63 -9.94 -5.62 -11.13
CA SER A 63 -8.63 -6.10 -10.68
C SER A 63 -8.17 -7.39 -11.37
N GLN A 64 -9.11 -8.24 -11.79
CA GLN A 64 -8.79 -9.45 -12.55
C GLN A 64 -8.30 -9.15 -13.97
N ARG A 65 -8.73 -8.01 -14.56
CA ARG A 65 -8.36 -7.63 -15.93
C ARG A 65 -7.06 -6.83 -15.98
N ILE A 66 -6.70 -6.20 -14.86
CA ILE A 66 -5.47 -5.41 -14.70
C ILE A 66 -4.20 -6.23 -14.99
N LEU A 67 -4.23 -7.54 -14.76
CA LEU A 67 -3.11 -8.44 -15.06
C LEU A 67 -2.97 -8.84 -16.54
N HIS A 68 -3.94 -8.51 -17.37
CA HIS A 68 -3.85 -8.67 -18.83
C HIS A 68 -3.26 -7.44 -19.52
N GLU A 69 -3.04 -6.35 -18.78
CA GLU A 69 -2.35 -5.19 -19.31
C GLU A 69 -0.88 -5.54 -19.56
N SER A 70 -0.40 -5.17 -20.74
CA SER A 70 1.01 -5.30 -21.06
C SER A 70 1.89 -4.47 -20.12
N LEU A 71 3.19 -4.82 -20.04
CA LEU A 71 4.19 -4.02 -19.32
C LEU A 71 4.13 -2.53 -19.70
N TYR A 72 3.91 -2.25 -21.00
CA TYR A 72 3.81 -0.89 -21.52
C TYR A 72 2.56 -0.16 -21.03
N GLU A 73 1.39 -0.81 -21.03
CA GLU A 73 0.14 -0.23 -20.53
C GLU A 73 0.19 0.07 -19.04
N MET A 74 0.75 -0.86 -18.25
CA MET A 74 0.94 -0.67 -16.81
C MET A 74 1.90 0.50 -16.53
N ALA A 75 3.02 0.58 -17.24
CA ALA A 75 3.98 1.67 -17.10
C ALA A 75 3.35 3.02 -17.51
N ALA A 76 2.59 3.04 -18.61
CA ALA A 76 1.88 4.24 -19.05
C ALA A 76 0.84 4.70 -18.02
N TRP A 77 0.09 3.76 -17.43
CA TRP A 77 -0.86 4.04 -16.37
C TRP A 77 -0.16 4.59 -15.12
N TRP A 78 0.90 3.92 -14.63
CA TRP A 78 1.67 4.35 -13.45
C TRP A 78 2.23 5.76 -13.59
N ASN A 79 2.71 6.10 -14.79
CA ASN A 79 3.27 7.41 -15.10
C ASN A 79 2.23 8.53 -15.15
N LYS A 80 1.00 8.22 -15.59
CA LYS A 80 -0.14 9.15 -15.67
C LYS A 80 -0.87 9.31 -14.33
N ARG A 81 -0.81 8.32 -13.44
CA ARG A 81 -1.48 8.32 -12.14
C ARG A 81 -0.95 9.47 -11.27
N ASN A 82 -1.87 10.29 -10.74
CA ASN A 82 -1.57 11.50 -9.98
C ASN A 82 -2.26 11.55 -8.59
N ALA A 83 -2.37 10.41 -7.90
CA ALA A 83 -2.90 10.29 -6.53
C ALA A 83 -4.25 11.04 -6.35
N THR A 84 -5.35 10.44 -6.78
CA THR A 84 -6.66 11.13 -6.80
C THR A 84 -7.50 10.81 -5.55
N LYS A 85 -8.50 11.66 -5.25
CA LYS A 85 -9.46 11.41 -4.15
C LYS A 85 -10.22 10.09 -4.31
N LEU A 86 -10.59 9.74 -5.54
CA LEU A 86 -11.30 8.49 -5.84
C LEU A 86 -10.42 7.27 -5.59
N GLU A 87 -9.15 7.36 -5.97
CA GLU A 87 -8.15 6.32 -5.73
C GLU A 87 -7.95 6.08 -4.22
N ALA A 88 -7.86 7.15 -3.44
CA ALA A 88 -7.74 7.07 -1.98
C ALA A 88 -8.97 6.40 -1.33
N GLU A 89 -10.17 6.71 -1.81
CA GLU A 89 -11.41 6.09 -1.31
C GLU A 89 -11.45 4.60 -1.64
N ARG A 90 -11.14 4.22 -2.88
CA ARG A 90 -11.10 2.81 -3.31
C ARG A 90 -10.08 2.01 -2.54
N LEU A 91 -8.88 2.57 -2.34
CA LEU A 91 -7.85 1.94 -1.52
C LEU A 91 -8.30 1.77 -0.07
N THR A 92 -8.96 2.79 0.50
CA THR A 92 -9.51 2.73 1.87
C THR A 92 -10.52 1.59 1.99
N ASP A 93 -11.49 1.52 1.08
CA ASP A 93 -12.51 0.46 1.07
C ASP A 93 -11.88 -0.92 0.89
N HIS A 94 -10.91 -1.05 -0.01
CA HIS A 94 -10.21 -2.32 -0.24
C HIS A 94 -9.49 -2.81 1.02
N LEU A 95 -8.66 -1.95 1.63
CA LEU A 95 -7.85 -2.32 2.79
C LEU A 95 -8.74 -2.70 3.99
N LEU A 96 -9.78 -1.91 4.27
CA LEU A 96 -10.69 -2.18 5.40
C LEU A 96 -11.59 -3.40 5.17
N LYS A 97 -11.93 -3.74 3.93
CA LYS A 97 -12.75 -4.90 3.62
C LYS A 97 -11.94 -6.19 3.62
N TYR A 98 -10.77 -6.18 3.00
CA TYR A 98 -10.03 -7.42 2.68
C TYR A 98 -8.82 -7.67 3.56
N HIS A 99 -8.25 -6.64 4.21
CA HIS A 99 -7.03 -6.74 5.01
C HIS A 99 -5.88 -7.45 4.25
N ALA A 100 -5.86 -7.30 2.92
CA ALA A 100 -4.97 -7.95 1.97
C ALA A 100 -5.18 -7.35 0.57
N VAL A 101 -4.29 -7.67 -0.36
CA VAL A 101 -4.45 -7.40 -1.79
C VAL A 101 -4.80 -8.70 -2.51
N TRP A 102 -5.89 -8.72 -3.28
CA TRP A 102 -6.36 -9.92 -3.99
C TRP A 102 -5.99 -9.88 -5.47
N ILE A 103 -5.14 -10.79 -5.93
CA ILE A 103 -4.64 -10.81 -7.30
C ILE A 103 -4.64 -12.23 -7.86
N GLY A 104 -5.28 -12.45 -9.02
CA GLY A 104 -5.34 -13.78 -9.63
C GLY A 104 -5.92 -14.87 -8.72
N GLY A 105 -6.91 -14.54 -7.90
CA GLY A 105 -7.48 -15.45 -6.90
C GLY A 105 -6.58 -15.73 -5.67
N GLN A 106 -5.38 -15.14 -5.62
CA GLN A 106 -4.47 -15.25 -4.47
C GLN A 106 -4.67 -14.07 -3.51
N ARG A 107 -4.72 -14.38 -2.21
CA ARG A 107 -4.66 -13.38 -1.14
C ARG A 107 -3.20 -13.06 -0.84
N ILE A 108 -2.79 -11.82 -1.07
CA ILE A 108 -1.48 -11.30 -0.67
C ILE A 108 -1.64 -10.53 0.65
N PRO A 109 -1.13 -11.07 1.77
CA PRO A 109 -1.16 -10.41 3.06
C PRO A 109 -0.46 -9.04 3.00
N LEU A 110 -0.98 -8.03 3.71
CA LEU A 110 -0.39 -6.69 3.72
C LEU A 110 1.06 -6.70 4.21
N SER A 111 1.39 -7.64 5.11
CA SER A 111 2.76 -7.76 5.64
C SER A 111 3.77 -8.29 4.63
N LEU A 112 3.32 -8.86 3.50
CA LEU A 112 4.19 -9.31 2.41
C LEU A 112 4.33 -8.27 1.30
N LEU A 113 3.59 -7.16 1.33
CA LEU A 113 3.65 -6.17 0.27
C LEU A 113 5.06 -5.54 0.18
N PRO A 114 5.58 -5.33 -1.05
CA PRO A 114 6.83 -4.60 -1.25
C PRO A 114 6.73 -3.16 -0.73
N PRO A 115 7.82 -2.60 -0.17
CA PRO A 115 7.89 -1.19 0.20
C PRO A 115 7.50 -0.23 -0.92
N GLU A 116 7.86 -0.53 -2.15
CA GLU A 116 7.56 0.26 -3.35
C GLU A 116 6.07 0.24 -3.71
N THR A 117 5.31 -0.73 -3.21
CA THR A 117 3.84 -0.76 -3.30
C THR A 117 3.23 -0.04 -2.10
N MET A 118 3.72 -0.30 -0.90
CA MET A 118 3.19 0.27 0.34
C MET A 118 3.46 1.77 0.46
N GLY A 119 4.62 2.25 0.02
CA GLY A 119 5.01 3.66 0.09
C GLY A 119 4.01 4.58 -0.61
N PRO A 120 3.65 4.35 -1.88
CA PRO A 120 2.60 5.09 -2.58
C PRO A 120 1.22 4.98 -1.91
N MET A 121 0.89 3.82 -1.32
CA MET A 121 -0.37 3.66 -0.58
C MET A 121 -0.40 4.53 0.68
N VAL A 122 0.70 4.54 1.45
CA VAL A 122 0.87 5.41 2.62
C VAL A 122 0.81 6.88 2.18
N HIS A 123 1.48 7.23 1.08
CA HIS A 123 1.44 8.58 0.53
C HIS A 123 0.02 9.00 0.21
N LEU A 124 -0.70 8.23 -0.61
CA LEU A 124 -2.07 8.51 -1.03
C LEU A 124 -3.02 8.68 0.15
N LEU A 125 -2.97 7.77 1.13
CA LEU A 125 -3.83 7.83 2.31
C LEU A 125 -3.50 9.03 3.19
N SER A 126 -2.21 9.31 3.42
CA SER A 126 -1.76 10.45 4.24
C SER A 126 -2.16 11.80 3.63
N GLU A 127 -1.97 11.98 2.32
CA GLU A 127 -2.44 13.16 1.58
C GLU A 127 -3.96 13.28 1.68
N SER A 128 -4.69 12.19 1.45
CA SER A 128 -6.15 12.20 1.46
C SER A 128 -6.76 12.55 2.83
N LEU A 129 -6.08 12.19 3.92
CA LEU A 129 -6.59 12.34 5.28
C LEU A 129 -6.69 13.82 5.67
N VAL A 130 -5.67 14.61 5.33
CA VAL A 130 -5.60 16.05 5.62
C VAL A 130 -6.75 16.83 4.99
N TRP A 131 -7.27 16.37 3.85
CA TRP A 131 -8.34 17.07 3.12
C TRP A 131 -9.75 16.54 3.40
N SER A 132 -9.87 15.28 3.81
CA SER A 132 -11.17 14.65 4.06
C SER A 132 -11.56 14.57 5.52
N PHE A 133 -10.56 14.63 6.41
CA PHE A 133 -10.73 14.43 7.84
C PHE A 133 -11.55 13.16 8.18
N ASN A 134 -11.30 12.07 7.46
CA ASN A 134 -12.10 10.85 7.52
C ASN A 134 -11.41 9.75 8.35
N GLU A 135 -12.03 9.38 9.47
CA GLU A 135 -11.56 8.31 10.37
C GLU A 135 -11.35 6.96 9.68
N ARG A 136 -12.15 6.62 8.65
CA ARG A 136 -11.97 5.38 7.87
C ARG A 136 -10.64 5.39 7.13
N ARG A 137 -10.24 6.52 6.57
CA ARG A 137 -8.97 6.64 5.84
C ARG A 137 -7.78 6.56 6.77
N GLU A 138 -7.90 7.20 7.93
CA GLU A 138 -6.91 7.05 8.97
C GLU A 138 -6.79 5.59 9.41
N ARG A 139 -7.92 4.91 9.64
CA ARG A 139 -7.92 3.49 10.00
C ARG A 139 -7.23 2.62 8.95
N ALA A 140 -7.44 2.90 7.66
CA ALA A 140 -6.75 2.21 6.56
C ALA A 140 -5.23 2.49 6.56
N LEU A 141 -4.82 3.73 6.81
CA LEU A 141 -3.41 4.10 6.96
C LEU A 141 -2.77 3.36 8.14
N ILE A 142 -3.44 3.33 9.29
CA ILE A 142 -2.96 2.61 10.49
C ILE A 142 -2.87 1.11 10.21
N LEU A 143 -3.88 0.52 9.56
CA LEU A 143 -3.87 -0.89 9.18
C LEU A 143 -2.64 -1.23 8.31
N LEU A 144 -2.35 -0.39 7.31
CA LEU A 144 -1.21 -0.58 6.41
C LEU A 144 0.12 -0.46 7.16
N LEU A 145 0.28 0.58 8.00
CA LEU A 145 1.50 0.75 8.81
C LEU A 145 1.68 -0.40 9.80
N SER A 146 0.59 -0.89 10.40
CA SER A 146 0.61 -2.01 11.37
C SER A 146 1.10 -3.32 10.75
N ALA A 147 0.98 -3.48 9.43
CA ALA A 147 1.42 -4.66 8.70
C ALA A 147 2.95 -4.74 8.56
N VAL A 148 3.66 -3.62 8.71
CA VAL A 148 5.13 -3.56 8.64
C VAL A 148 5.76 -4.34 9.80
N ARG A 149 6.75 -5.16 9.48
CA ARG A 149 7.33 -6.15 10.41
C ARG A 149 8.69 -5.79 10.95
N THR A 150 9.50 -5.10 10.15
CA THR A 150 10.89 -4.80 10.52
C THR A 150 11.17 -3.31 10.38
N TRP A 151 12.15 -2.82 11.16
CA TRP A 151 12.62 -1.43 11.04
C TRP A 151 13.11 -1.12 9.63
N ARG A 152 13.79 -2.06 8.98
CA ARG A 152 14.26 -1.91 7.60
C ARG A 152 13.11 -1.72 6.62
N GLN A 153 12.10 -2.60 6.66
CA GLN A 153 10.91 -2.48 5.81
C GLN A 153 10.24 -1.12 6.03
N PHE A 154 10.13 -0.67 7.29
CA PHE A 154 9.56 0.63 7.60
C PHE A 154 10.32 1.79 6.96
N ILE A 155 11.65 1.78 7.04
CA ILE A 155 12.47 2.80 6.36
C ILE A 155 12.27 2.76 4.85
N GLU A 156 12.30 1.60 4.20
CA GLU A 156 12.07 1.50 2.75
C GLU A 156 10.65 2.00 2.37
N VAL A 157 9.62 1.71 3.17
CA VAL A 157 8.26 2.22 2.94
C VAL A 157 8.23 3.75 2.99
N LEU A 158 8.96 4.35 3.94
CA LEU A 158 9.07 5.81 4.06
C LEU A 158 9.89 6.43 2.94
N GLU A 159 10.94 5.75 2.48
CA GLU A 159 11.74 6.15 1.31
C GLU A 159 10.92 6.09 0.02
N HIS A 160 9.95 5.18 -0.10
CA HIS A 160 9.09 5.10 -1.28
C HIS A 160 7.75 5.83 -1.12
N CYS A 161 7.63 6.73 -0.14
CA CYS A 161 6.39 7.42 0.20
C CYS A 161 6.08 8.62 -0.72
N ASP A 162 6.07 8.35 -2.02
CA ASP A 162 5.87 9.25 -3.13
C ASP A 162 4.75 8.70 -4.03
N PRO A 163 3.95 9.52 -4.75
CA PRO A 163 2.92 9.01 -5.64
C PRO A 163 3.45 7.96 -6.61
N LYS A 164 4.67 8.13 -7.14
CA LYS A 164 5.27 7.27 -8.16
C LYS A 164 6.26 6.25 -7.58
N ALA A 165 6.31 6.07 -6.26
CA ALA A 165 7.30 5.26 -5.54
C ALA A 165 8.75 5.71 -5.77
N GLN A 166 8.99 6.99 -6.11
CA GLN A 166 10.36 7.49 -6.18
C GLN A 166 10.98 7.57 -4.79
N LYS A 167 12.31 7.36 -4.69
CA LYS A 167 13.00 7.49 -3.41
C LYS A 167 12.97 8.95 -2.94
N VAL A 168 12.38 9.17 -1.78
CA VAL A 168 12.28 10.44 -1.06
C VAL A 168 12.98 10.32 0.30
N ASN A 169 13.16 11.46 0.98
CA ASN A 169 13.73 11.47 2.32
C ASN A 169 12.77 10.82 3.32
N ALA A 170 13.14 9.66 3.86
CA ALA A 170 12.34 8.93 4.85
C ALA A 170 11.95 9.79 6.07
N MET A 171 12.81 10.71 6.49
CA MET A 171 12.53 11.60 7.62
C MET A 171 11.42 12.61 7.33
N GLU A 172 11.31 13.07 6.09
CA GLU A 172 10.21 13.95 5.68
C GLU A 172 8.89 13.18 5.65
N SER A 173 8.89 11.96 5.11
CA SER A 173 7.74 11.05 5.14
C SER A 173 7.30 10.73 6.58
N LEU A 174 8.26 10.49 7.47
CA LEU A 174 7.99 10.26 8.90
C LEU A 174 7.40 11.51 9.57
N ALA A 175 7.98 12.68 9.31
CA ALA A 175 7.48 13.95 9.82
C ALA A 175 6.05 14.23 9.33
N ARG A 176 5.75 13.87 8.08
CA ARG A 176 4.40 13.95 7.51
C ARG A 176 3.43 13.05 8.27
N ILE A 177 3.77 11.78 8.50
CA ILE A 177 2.93 10.87 9.29
C ILE A 177 2.73 11.40 10.71
N ASN A 178 3.80 11.82 11.40
CA ASN A 178 3.72 12.36 12.77
C ASN A 178 2.81 13.60 12.86
N SER A 179 2.77 14.44 11.83
CA SER A 179 1.88 15.61 11.81
C SER A 179 0.40 15.28 11.77
N LEU A 180 0.05 14.01 11.47
CA LEU A 180 -1.32 13.52 11.48
C LEU A 180 -1.74 12.99 12.85
N LEU A 181 -0.81 12.76 13.79
CA LEU A 181 -1.08 12.04 15.03
C LEU A 181 -1.37 13.01 16.18
N ASP A 182 -2.33 12.66 17.03
CA ASP A 182 -2.48 13.32 18.33
C ASP A 182 -1.48 12.80 19.37
N ALA A 183 -1.45 13.43 20.55
CA ALA A 183 -0.51 13.06 21.60
C ALA A 183 -0.63 11.60 22.08
N ARG A 184 -1.84 11.00 22.00
CA ARG A 184 -2.08 9.62 22.38
C ARG A 184 -1.62 8.67 21.27
N GLU A 185 -1.99 8.95 20.04
CA GLU A 185 -1.59 8.20 18.84
C GLU A 185 -0.07 8.23 18.66
N GLN A 186 0.57 9.38 18.86
CA GLN A 186 2.02 9.52 18.80
C GLN A 186 2.73 8.57 19.78
N ARG A 187 2.21 8.42 21.02
CA ARG A 187 2.77 7.47 21.99
C ARG A 187 2.66 6.02 21.51
N PHE A 188 1.54 5.65 20.89
CA PHE A 188 1.38 4.31 20.35
C PHE A 188 2.23 4.07 19.10
N PHE A 189 2.32 5.06 18.22
CA PHE A 189 3.16 5.03 17.04
C PHE A 189 4.64 4.88 17.40
N ASN A 190 5.12 5.63 18.39
CA ASN A 190 6.49 5.49 18.90
C ASN A 190 6.73 4.07 19.44
N ARG A 191 5.81 3.53 20.26
CA ARG A 191 5.91 2.15 20.77
C ARG A 191 5.91 1.12 19.63
N PHE A 192 5.11 1.34 18.60
CA PHE A 192 5.06 0.50 17.41
C PHE A 192 6.42 0.48 16.72
N ILE A 193 7.00 1.66 16.46
CA ILE A 193 8.33 1.86 15.88
C ILE A 193 9.41 1.16 16.73
N ASP A 194 9.43 1.40 18.04
CA ASP A 194 10.39 0.77 18.95
C ASP A 194 10.32 -0.76 18.84
N GLY A 195 9.11 -1.30 18.75
CA GLY A 195 8.88 -2.72 18.57
C GLY A 195 9.41 -3.28 17.23
N LEU A 196 9.50 -2.47 16.17
CA LEU A 196 10.07 -2.89 14.89
C LEU A 196 11.60 -3.06 14.95
N ALA A 197 12.26 -2.29 15.81
CA ALA A 197 13.71 -2.38 16.03
C ALA A 197 14.08 -3.55 16.95
N VAL A 198 13.27 -3.81 17.99
CA VAL A 198 13.59 -4.78 19.04
C VAL A 198 13.18 -6.22 18.70
N ASN A 199 12.06 -6.42 17.99
CA ASN A 199 11.53 -7.77 17.76
C ASN A 199 10.98 -7.97 16.33
N PRO A 200 11.87 -8.07 15.32
CA PRO A 200 11.48 -8.16 13.91
C PRO A 200 10.72 -9.45 13.55
N LYS A 201 10.74 -10.47 14.42
CA LYS A 201 10.07 -11.78 14.20
C LYS A 201 8.87 -12.03 15.10
N ALA A 202 8.41 -11.02 15.86
CA ALA A 202 7.21 -11.17 16.66
C ALA A 202 6.00 -11.46 15.75
N GLU A 203 5.29 -12.55 16.01
CA GLU A 203 4.00 -12.83 15.37
C GLU A 203 3.00 -11.74 15.78
N ARG A 204 2.83 -10.71 14.95
CA ARG A 204 1.72 -9.76 15.07
C ARG A 204 0.60 -10.22 14.14
N SER A 205 -0.62 -10.36 14.64
CA SER A 205 -1.79 -10.60 13.77
C SER A 205 -1.99 -9.39 12.85
N GLU A 206 -2.18 -9.62 11.55
CA GLU A 206 -2.50 -8.57 10.57
C GLU A 206 -3.84 -7.88 10.86
N GLU A 207 -4.72 -8.56 11.62
CA GLU A 207 -6.03 -8.04 12.01
C GLU A 207 -5.92 -7.06 13.19
N ARG A 208 -4.78 -7.05 13.91
CA ARG A 208 -4.58 -6.22 15.08
C ARG A 208 -3.84 -4.94 14.70
N MET A 209 -4.58 -3.84 14.60
CA MET A 209 -4.00 -2.51 14.44
C MET A 209 -3.05 -2.18 15.61
N ALA A 210 -1.92 -1.56 15.29
CA ALA A 210 -0.92 -1.13 16.27
C ALA A 210 -1.45 -0.03 17.19
N TRP A 211 -2.40 0.78 16.71
CA TRP A 211 -3.21 1.70 17.51
C TRP A 211 -4.59 1.88 16.88
N SER A 212 -5.47 2.63 17.54
CA SER A 212 -6.77 3.01 16.99
C SER A 212 -6.81 4.51 16.75
N PRO A 213 -7.49 4.95 15.68
CA PRO A 213 -7.65 6.38 15.43
C PRO A 213 -8.44 7.02 16.57
N SER A 214 -8.07 8.24 16.92
CA SER A 214 -8.86 9.11 17.77
C SER A 214 -10.04 9.69 16.99
N SER A 215 -11.04 10.21 17.71
CA SER A 215 -12.19 10.83 17.07
C SER A 215 -11.78 12.06 16.26
N PHE A 216 -12.50 12.31 15.16
CA PHE A 216 -12.28 13.47 14.32
C PHE A 216 -12.29 14.79 15.11
N SER A 217 -13.22 14.94 16.05
CA SER A 217 -13.32 16.14 16.90
C SER A 217 -12.03 16.44 17.67
N THR A 218 -11.30 15.41 18.09
CA THR A 218 -10.02 15.54 18.81
C THR A 218 -8.88 15.95 17.87
N LYS A 219 -9.00 15.58 16.58
CA LYS A 219 -7.94 15.73 15.58
C LYS A 219 -8.12 16.91 14.64
N GLN A 220 -9.26 17.58 14.66
CA GLN A 220 -9.58 18.65 13.71
C GLN A 220 -8.49 19.73 13.67
N GLU A 221 -8.05 20.23 14.83
CA GLU A 221 -6.99 21.24 14.91
C GLU A 221 -5.64 20.73 14.39
N ILE A 222 -5.31 19.47 14.68
CA ILE A 222 -4.06 18.82 14.23
C ILE A 222 -4.06 18.71 12.70
N LEU A 223 -5.15 18.22 12.12
CA LEU A 223 -5.26 18.05 10.67
C LEU A 223 -5.30 19.42 9.95
N LEU A 224 -5.89 20.45 10.54
CA LEU A 224 -5.80 21.83 10.03
C LEU A 224 -4.38 22.39 10.11
N ALA A 225 -3.64 22.11 11.18
CA ALA A 225 -2.23 22.50 11.31
C ALA A 225 -1.36 21.75 10.29
N ALA A 226 -1.61 20.44 10.09
CA ALA A 226 -0.94 19.62 9.09
C ALA A 226 -1.17 20.18 7.68
N GLN A 227 -2.41 20.53 7.34
CA GLN A 227 -2.79 21.16 6.07
C GLN A 227 -2.02 22.46 5.81
N ARG A 228 -1.84 23.29 6.84
CA ARG A 228 -1.15 24.58 6.75
C ARG A 228 0.38 24.46 6.77
N SER A 229 0.91 23.28 7.04
CA SER A 229 2.34 23.09 7.25
C SER A 229 3.17 23.05 5.97
N GLY A 230 2.54 22.99 4.79
CA GLY A 230 3.21 22.84 3.50
C GLY A 230 3.80 21.43 3.25
N ARG A 231 3.60 20.48 4.16
CA ARG A 231 4.06 19.08 4.02
C ARG A 231 3.16 18.20 3.15
N PHE A 232 1.98 18.70 2.81
CA PHE A 232 0.97 18.00 2.01
C PHE A 232 0.69 18.83 0.77
N THR A 233 0.85 18.22 -0.40
CA THR A 233 0.62 18.89 -1.69
C THR A 233 -0.84 18.82 -2.11
N GLY A 234 -1.60 17.91 -1.49
CA GLY A 234 -2.96 17.59 -1.90
C GLY A 234 -3.02 16.60 -3.04
N LEU A 235 -4.22 16.07 -3.21
CA LEU A 235 -4.58 15.13 -4.26
C LEU A 235 -5.05 15.89 -5.50
N ALA A 236 -4.80 15.31 -6.67
CA ALA A 236 -5.34 15.80 -7.95
C ALA A 236 -6.87 15.66 -8.04
#